data_AF-A0A924PVZ2-F1
#
_entry.id   AF-A0A924PVZ2-F1
#
_cell.length_a   1.000
_cell.length_b   1.000
_cell.length_c   1.000
_cell.angle_alpha   90.00
_cell.angle_beta   90.00
_cell.angle_gamma   90.00
#
_symmetry.space_group_name_H-M   'P 1'
#
loop_
_entity.id
_entity.type
_entity.pdbx_description
1 polymer ?
#
loop_
_entity_poly.entity_id
_entity_poly.type
_entity_poly.pdbx_seq_one_letter_code
_entity_poly.pdbx_strand_id
1 'polypeptide(L)'
;CMEMAVGSHRLGQLSHAEVSSEKHMLSLGQTVNAPFSKENTQFMPLKAGQMSLHHTHTAHRSGPNMAAFRRVGVTLTYVPAYAAVRAKVRPSAALVRGDDRWHNFEDEPRPMTDFGAAEQAFQQRANSLFRGVYDEARLRYNAISS
;
A
#
# COMPACT_ATOMS: atom_id res chain seq x y z
N CYS A 1 6.05 6.89 15.46
CA CYS A 1 6.62 6.15 14.32
C CYS A 1 5.61 5.10 13.87
N MET A 2 5.99 4.16 13.00
CA MET A 2 5.15 2.99 12.71
C MET A 2 5.18 2.01 13.88
N GLU A 3 4.10 1.27 14.05
CA GLU A 3 3.97 0.17 14.99
C GLU A 3 3.47 -1.05 14.22
N MET A 4 4.16 -2.18 14.39
CA MET A 4 3.95 -3.41 13.62
C MET A 4 3.46 -4.52 14.55
N ALA A 5 2.44 -5.28 14.15
CA ALA A 5 2.07 -6.51 14.83
C ALA A 5 2.98 -7.66 14.39
N VAL A 6 3.85 -8.12 15.28
CA VAL A 6 4.91 -9.08 14.95
C VAL A 6 4.30 -10.42 14.54
N GLY A 7 4.74 -10.97 13.41
CA GLY A 7 4.25 -12.27 12.90
C GLY A 7 2.91 -12.23 12.16
N SER A 8 2.18 -11.10 12.19
CA SER A 8 0.84 -10.98 11.58
C SER A 8 0.79 -11.28 10.08
N HIS A 9 1.88 -11.07 9.33
CA HIS A 9 1.98 -11.40 7.91
C HIS A 9 1.70 -12.87 7.58
N ARG A 10 1.88 -13.78 8.54
CA ARG A 10 1.61 -15.22 8.39
C ARG A 10 0.12 -15.53 8.32
N LEU A 11 -0.74 -14.60 8.73
CA LEU A 11 -2.19 -14.72 8.64
C LEU A 11 -2.72 -14.45 7.21
N GLY A 12 -1.85 -14.02 6.30
CA GLY A 12 -2.25 -13.67 4.94
C GLY A 12 -3.01 -12.33 4.89
N GLN A 13 -3.81 -12.16 3.84
CA GLN A 13 -4.66 -10.98 3.70
C GLN A 13 -5.82 -11.04 4.69
N LEU A 14 -5.79 -10.18 5.70
CA LEU A 14 -6.91 -10.03 6.64
C LEU A 14 -8.04 -9.20 6.01
N SER A 15 -9.27 -9.48 6.42
CA SER A 15 -10.43 -8.67 6.06
C SER A 15 -10.25 -7.24 6.56
N HIS A 16 -10.66 -6.29 5.73
CA HIS A 16 -10.71 -4.86 6.06
C HIS A 16 -12.13 -4.35 5.90
N ALA A 17 -12.56 -3.48 6.82
CA ALA A 17 -13.79 -2.72 6.71
C ALA A 17 -13.48 -1.24 6.52
N GLU A 18 -14.37 -0.54 5.82
CA GLU A 18 -14.31 0.91 5.75
C GLU A 18 -14.88 1.52 7.03
N VAL A 19 -14.08 2.38 7.64
CA VAL A 19 -14.50 3.17 8.79
C VAL A 19 -14.18 4.61 8.45
N SER A 20 -15.20 5.39 8.09
CA SER A 20 -15.02 6.84 7.95
C SER A 20 -14.75 7.43 9.34
N SER A 21 -13.69 8.21 9.46
CA SER A 21 -13.48 9.05 10.62
C SER A 21 -12.67 10.28 10.20
N GLU A 22 -12.98 11.43 10.78
CA GLU A 22 -12.22 12.68 10.57
C GLU A 22 -10.74 12.56 10.96
N LYS A 23 -10.37 11.49 11.70
CA LYS A 23 -9.02 11.22 12.18
C LYS A 23 -8.26 10.23 11.29
N HIS A 24 -8.89 9.66 10.26
CA HIS A 24 -8.27 8.70 9.35
C HIS A 24 -7.65 9.40 8.14
N MET A 25 -6.31 9.41 8.11
CA MET A 25 -5.53 9.90 6.95
C MET A 25 -5.30 8.82 5.89
N LEU A 26 -5.91 7.65 6.03
CA LEU A 26 -5.81 6.58 5.03
C LEU A 26 -6.63 6.98 3.81
N SER A 27 -6.02 6.99 2.64
CA SER A 27 -6.66 7.37 1.37
C SER A 27 -7.92 6.58 1.05
N LEU A 28 -8.09 5.40 1.67
CA LEU A 28 -9.25 4.52 1.52
C LEU A 28 -10.06 4.32 2.81
N GLY A 29 -9.65 4.90 3.94
CA GLY A 29 -10.41 4.80 5.21
C GLY A 29 -10.60 3.37 5.77
N GLN A 30 -9.73 2.43 5.42
CA GLN A 30 -9.88 1.01 5.78
C GLN A 30 -9.19 0.64 7.10
N THR A 31 -9.81 -0.24 7.88
CA THR A 31 -9.22 -0.85 9.08
C THR A 31 -9.36 -2.36 9.03
N VAL A 32 -8.39 -3.08 9.58
CA VAL A 32 -8.49 -4.54 9.75
C VAL A 32 -9.67 -4.84 10.68
N ASN A 33 -10.68 -5.58 10.20
CA ASN A 33 -11.85 -6.00 10.97
C ASN A 33 -11.84 -7.50 11.33
N ALA A 34 -10.73 -8.18 11.07
CA ALA A 34 -10.51 -9.56 11.49
C ALA A 34 -9.80 -9.64 12.85
N PRO A 35 -10.05 -10.68 13.67
CA PRO A 35 -9.33 -10.89 14.92
C PRO A 35 -7.85 -11.23 14.63
N PHE A 36 -6.94 -10.48 15.27
CA PHE A 36 -5.52 -10.81 15.35
C PHE A 36 -4.98 -10.32 16.70
N SER A 37 -3.92 -10.95 17.21
CA SER A 37 -3.31 -10.51 18.47
C SER A 37 -2.72 -9.10 18.31
N LYS A 38 -3.19 -8.18 19.15
CA LYS A 38 -2.65 -6.82 19.26
C LYS A 38 -1.67 -6.69 20.43
N GLU A 39 -1.38 -7.80 21.11
CA GLU A 39 -0.55 -7.82 22.33
C GLU A 39 0.95 -7.86 22.01
N ASN A 40 1.33 -8.37 20.83
CA ASN A 40 2.71 -8.42 20.38
C ASN A 40 2.96 -7.42 19.25
N THR A 41 3.07 -6.14 19.62
CA THR A 41 3.42 -5.07 18.69
C THR A 41 4.80 -4.48 19.00
N GLN A 42 5.47 -3.96 17.98
CA GLN A 42 6.74 -3.25 18.13
C GLN A 42 6.75 -1.92 17.39
N PHE A 43 7.23 -0.89 18.07
CA PHE A 43 7.52 0.40 17.46
C PHE A 43 8.77 0.33 16.61
N MET A 44 8.73 0.97 15.44
CA MET A 44 9.84 1.02 14.48
C MET A 44 10.35 2.47 14.36
N PRO A 45 11.06 3.01 15.38
CA PRO A 45 11.66 4.32 15.28
C PRO A 45 12.81 4.31 14.26
N LEU A 46 12.86 5.32 13.40
CA LEU A 46 13.87 5.47 12.37
C LEU A 46 14.41 6.90 12.41
N LYS A 47 15.72 7.04 12.21
CA LYS A 47 16.37 8.32 11.90
C LYS A 47 16.19 8.65 10.42
N ALA A 48 16.39 9.92 10.06
CA ALA A 48 16.38 10.34 8.66
C ALA A 48 17.40 9.51 7.84
N GLY A 49 16.98 9.03 6.66
CA GLY A 49 17.78 8.16 5.81
C GLY A 49 17.72 6.67 6.14
N GLN A 50 17.10 6.27 7.27
CA GLN A 50 16.87 4.86 7.57
C GLN A 50 15.54 4.37 6.97
N MET A 51 15.46 3.06 6.74
CA MET A 51 14.26 2.39 6.25
C MET A 51 13.89 1.20 7.13
N SER A 52 12.61 0.81 7.09
CA SER A 52 12.13 -0.48 7.56
C SER A 52 11.55 -1.25 6.38
N LEU A 53 11.79 -2.56 6.35
CA LEU A 53 11.22 -3.47 5.38
C LEU A 53 10.24 -4.39 6.09
N HIS A 54 9.05 -4.54 5.53
CA HIS A 54 8.01 -5.42 6.07
C HIS A 54 7.17 -6.01 4.94
N HIS A 55 6.65 -7.22 5.16
CA HIS A 55 5.72 -7.85 4.24
C HIS A 55 4.41 -7.04 4.15
N THR A 56 3.79 -6.97 2.96
CA THR A 56 2.55 -6.20 2.71
C THR A 56 1.38 -6.64 3.60
N HIS A 57 1.31 -7.91 3.96
CA HIS A 57 0.33 -8.45 4.94
C HIS A 57 0.64 -8.15 6.42
N THR A 58 1.78 -7.52 6.75
CA THR A 58 2.06 -7.17 8.15
C THR A 58 1.05 -6.12 8.60
N ALA A 59 0.21 -6.44 9.58
CA ALA A 59 -0.69 -5.47 10.17
C ALA A 59 0.14 -4.37 10.87
N HIS A 60 -0.14 -3.12 10.50
CA HIS A 60 0.64 -1.99 10.96
C HIS A 60 -0.24 -0.76 11.16
N ARG A 61 0.20 0.13 12.06
CA ARG A 61 -0.45 1.42 12.28
C ARG A 61 0.58 2.51 12.50
N SER A 62 0.12 3.75 12.43
CA SER A 62 0.89 4.90 12.87
C SER A 62 0.04 5.71 13.84
N GLY A 63 0.51 5.84 15.08
CA GLY A 63 -0.15 6.68 16.07
C GLY A 63 -0.08 8.17 15.71
N PRO A 64 -0.84 9.02 16.45
CA PRO A 64 -0.82 10.47 16.25
C PRO A 64 0.60 11.04 16.37
N ASN A 65 0.87 12.09 15.61
CA ASN A 65 2.13 12.82 15.73
C ASN A 65 2.04 13.83 16.88
N MET A 66 2.76 13.59 17.97
CA MET A 66 2.81 14.48 19.14
C MET A 66 4.00 15.46 19.10
N ALA A 67 4.82 15.43 18.05
CA ALA A 67 5.96 16.32 17.91
C ALA A 67 5.55 17.70 17.39
N ALA A 68 6.35 18.72 17.71
CA ALA A 68 6.20 20.08 17.16
C ALA A 68 6.58 20.20 15.67
N PHE A 69 7.03 19.12 15.04
CA PHE A 69 7.45 19.07 13.65
C PHE A 69 6.75 17.95 12.88
N ARG A 70 6.69 18.08 11.55
CA ARG A 70 6.05 17.09 10.67
C ARG A 70 6.88 15.82 10.58
N ARG A 71 6.20 14.67 10.64
CA ARG A 71 6.76 13.36 10.28
C ARG A 71 6.42 13.04 8.83
N VAL A 72 7.43 12.87 7.98
CA VAL A 72 7.27 12.48 6.57
C VAL A 72 7.92 11.12 6.36
N GLY A 73 7.22 10.21 5.68
CA GLY A 73 7.73 8.92 5.27
C GLY A 73 7.39 8.65 3.81
N VAL A 74 8.28 7.96 3.11
CA VAL A 74 8.06 7.49 1.73
C VAL A 74 7.97 5.97 1.78
N THR A 75 6.91 5.43 1.19
CA THR A 75 6.69 3.99 1.09
C THR A 75 6.92 3.54 -0.33
N LEU A 76 7.71 2.49 -0.50
CA LEU A 76 7.91 1.79 -1.77
C LEU A 76 7.45 0.34 -1.59
N THR A 77 6.61 -0.14 -2.49
CA THR A 77 6.13 -1.53 -2.49
C THR A 77 6.79 -2.27 -3.65
N TYR A 78 7.46 -3.38 -3.33
CA TYR A 78 8.10 -4.23 -4.33
C TYR A 78 7.33 -5.55 -4.45
N VAL A 79 7.12 -5.99 -5.68
CA VAL A 79 6.54 -7.30 -6.00
C VAL A 79 7.40 -7.98 -7.07
N PRO A 80 7.47 -9.31 -7.10
CA PRO A 80 8.11 -10.00 -8.21
C PRO A 80 7.31 -9.77 -9.50
N ALA A 81 7.98 -9.76 -10.66
CA ALA A 81 7.35 -9.50 -11.96
C ALA A 81 6.22 -10.49 -12.31
N TYR A 82 6.27 -11.72 -11.77
CA TYR A 82 5.21 -12.72 -11.95
C TYR A 82 3.94 -12.44 -11.13
N ALA A 83 3.97 -11.49 -10.19
CA ALA A 83 2.79 -11.15 -9.40
C ALA A 83 1.69 -10.61 -10.32
N ALA A 84 0.45 -11.02 -10.07
CA ALA A 84 -0.72 -10.51 -10.78
C ALA A 84 -1.77 -10.09 -9.75
N VAL A 85 -2.41 -8.95 -9.99
CA VAL A 85 -3.62 -8.61 -9.25
C VAL A 85 -4.77 -9.48 -9.72
N ARG A 86 -5.70 -9.77 -8.81
CA ARG A 86 -6.94 -10.45 -9.19
C ARG A 86 -7.96 -9.45 -9.72
N ALA A 87 -7.61 -8.51 -10.59
CA ALA A 87 -8.56 -7.52 -11.12
C ALA A 87 -8.53 -7.57 -12.65
N LYS A 88 -9.61 -7.11 -13.30
CA LYS A 88 -9.60 -6.91 -14.75
C LYS A 88 -8.78 -5.69 -15.12
N VAL A 89 -8.81 -4.64 -14.28
CA VAL A 89 -7.91 -3.50 -14.40
C VAL A 89 -6.46 -3.96 -14.18
N ARG A 90 -5.59 -3.62 -15.13
CA ARG A 90 -4.15 -3.85 -15.02
C ARG A 90 -3.49 -2.62 -14.38
N PRO A 91 -2.93 -2.73 -13.16
CA PRO A 91 -2.21 -1.63 -12.53
C PRO A 91 -0.88 -1.38 -13.24
N SER A 92 -0.22 -0.28 -12.90
CA SER A 92 1.13 0.02 -13.37
C SER A 92 2.19 -0.31 -12.31
N ALA A 93 3.41 -0.61 -12.76
CA ALA A 93 4.60 -0.74 -11.90
C ALA A 93 5.89 -0.52 -12.71
N ALA A 94 6.89 0.13 -12.10
CA ALA A 94 8.21 0.28 -12.70
C ALA A 94 9.06 -1.00 -12.54
N LEU A 95 9.65 -1.50 -13.63
CA LEU A 95 10.65 -2.56 -13.56
C LEU A 95 11.97 -2.01 -13.00
N VAL A 96 12.30 -2.40 -11.76
CA VAL A 96 13.52 -1.91 -11.07
C VAL A 96 14.68 -2.92 -11.08
N ARG A 97 14.42 -4.19 -11.39
CA ARG A 97 15.45 -5.26 -11.42
C ARG A 97 15.00 -6.46 -12.25
N GLY A 98 15.91 -7.01 -13.05
CA GLY A 98 15.67 -8.22 -13.85
C GLY A 98 14.91 -7.92 -15.14
N ASP A 99 14.17 -8.90 -15.64
CA ASP A 99 13.38 -8.85 -16.88
C ASP A 99 11.91 -9.17 -16.58
N ASP A 100 10.98 -8.43 -17.19
CA ASP A 100 9.55 -8.75 -17.14
C ASP A 100 9.13 -9.57 -18.37
N ARG A 101 8.73 -10.83 -18.13
CA ARG A 101 8.17 -11.74 -19.14
C ARG A 101 6.66 -11.96 -18.99
N TRP A 102 6.05 -11.39 -17.95
CA TRP A 102 4.66 -11.65 -17.59
C TRP A 102 3.73 -10.52 -18.02
N HIS A 103 4.21 -9.28 -18.06
CA HIS A 103 3.43 -8.12 -18.52
C HIS A 103 2.11 -7.93 -17.74
N ASN A 104 2.13 -8.33 -16.47
CA ASN A 104 1.02 -8.21 -15.52
C ASN A 104 0.77 -6.77 -15.07
N PHE A 105 1.70 -5.85 -15.37
CA PHE A 105 1.60 -4.43 -15.06
C PHE A 105 1.78 -3.60 -16.33
N GLU A 106 1.16 -2.42 -16.38
CA GLU A 106 1.57 -1.38 -17.32
C GLU A 106 2.93 -0.83 -16.90
N ASP A 107 3.86 -0.69 -17.85
CA ASP A 107 5.22 -0.20 -17.56
C ASP A 107 5.16 1.27 -17.15
N GLU A 108 5.80 1.59 -16.02
CA GLU A 108 5.92 2.97 -15.55
C GLU A 108 7.23 3.57 -16.07
N PRO A 109 7.16 4.59 -16.95
CA PRO A 109 8.35 5.20 -17.48
C PRO A 109 9.11 5.94 -16.37
N ARG A 110 10.44 5.90 -16.44
CA ARG A 110 11.29 6.70 -15.55
C ARG A 110 10.98 8.19 -15.78
N PRO A 111 10.69 8.98 -14.73
CA PRO A 111 10.48 10.41 -14.88
C PRO A 111 11.77 11.08 -15.38
N MET A 112 11.63 11.98 -16.34
CA MET A 112 12.74 12.71 -16.95
C MET A 112 12.77 14.17 -16.50
N THR A 113 11.61 14.73 -16.16
CA THR A 113 11.48 16.12 -15.69
C THR A 113 10.67 16.17 -14.40
N ASP A 114 11.20 16.87 -13.39
CA ASP A 114 10.45 17.16 -12.17
C ASP A 114 9.17 17.91 -12.51
N PHE A 115 8.03 17.31 -12.16
CA PHE A 115 6.70 17.84 -12.45
C PHE A 115 6.45 18.11 -13.96
N GLY A 116 7.11 17.38 -14.86
CA GLY A 116 6.83 17.46 -16.29
C GLY A 116 5.40 17.05 -16.65
N ALA A 117 4.87 17.56 -17.77
CA ALA A 117 3.50 17.30 -18.18
C ALA A 117 3.23 15.81 -18.43
N ALA A 118 4.21 15.09 -18.99
CA ALA A 118 4.10 13.65 -19.25
C ALA A 118 4.12 12.84 -17.94
N GLU A 119 4.98 13.20 -16.99
CA GLU A 119 5.10 12.57 -15.68
C GLU A 119 3.82 12.75 -14.85
N GLN A 120 3.26 13.96 -14.84
CA GLN A 120 1.99 14.23 -14.16
C GLN A 120 0.82 13.47 -14.81
N ALA A 121 0.76 13.42 -16.15
CA ALA A 121 -0.25 12.65 -16.86
C ALA A 121 -0.16 11.16 -16.54
N PHE A 122 1.06 10.61 -16.51
CA PHE A 122 1.27 9.21 -16.14
C PHE A 122 0.92 8.94 -14.67
N GLN A 123 1.30 9.83 -13.74
CA GLN A 123 0.92 9.73 -12.32
C GLN A 123 -0.61 9.68 -12.15
N GLN A 124 -1.35 10.53 -12.86
CA GLN A 124 -2.82 10.54 -12.83
C GLN A 124 -3.40 9.22 -13.37
N ARG A 125 -2.82 8.67 -14.45
CA ARG A 125 -3.20 7.36 -14.99
C ARG A 125 -2.91 6.24 -13.97
N ALA A 126 -1.71 6.17 -13.42
CA ALA A 126 -1.33 5.18 -12.40
C ALA A 126 -2.27 5.20 -11.20
N ASN A 127 -2.61 6.39 -10.69
CA ASN A 127 -3.59 6.56 -9.62
C ASN A 127 -5.00 6.08 -10.01
N SER A 128 -5.40 6.26 -11.26
CA SER A 128 -6.70 5.82 -11.76
C SER A 128 -6.77 4.29 -11.90
N LEU A 129 -5.70 3.66 -12.41
CA LEU A 129 -5.58 2.21 -12.47
C LEU A 129 -5.57 1.58 -11.07
N PHE A 130 -4.81 2.17 -10.14
CA PHE A 130 -4.77 1.73 -8.74
C PHE A 130 -6.16 1.76 -8.10
N ARG A 131 -6.92 2.85 -8.28
CA ARG A 131 -8.31 2.95 -7.80
C ARG A 131 -9.20 1.90 -8.44
N GLY A 132 -9.11 1.68 -9.74
CA GLY A 132 -9.88 0.65 -10.44
C GLY A 132 -9.66 -0.76 -9.90
N VAL A 133 -8.41 -1.12 -9.58
CA VAL A 133 -8.09 -2.41 -8.91
C VAL A 133 -8.79 -2.50 -7.55
N TYR A 134 -8.77 -1.42 -6.77
CA TYR A 134 -9.40 -1.36 -5.46
C TYR A 134 -10.93 -1.45 -5.51
N ASP A 135 -11.55 -0.77 -6.47
CA ASP A 135 -13.01 -0.80 -6.65
C ASP A 135 -13.49 -2.23 -6.97
N GLU A 136 -12.76 -2.96 -7.82
CA GLU A 136 -13.04 -4.38 -8.08
C GLU A 136 -12.77 -5.29 -6.87
N ALA A 137 -11.73 -5.01 -6.10
CA ALA A 137 -11.44 -5.74 -4.86
C ALA A 137 -12.56 -5.53 -3.83
N ARG A 138 -13.03 -4.30 -3.67
CA ARG A 138 -14.11 -3.92 -2.75
C ARG A 138 -15.39 -4.71 -3.02
N LEU A 139 -15.84 -4.78 -4.27
CA LEU A 139 -17.03 -5.53 -4.66
C LEU A 139 -16.95 -7.01 -4.25
N ARG A 140 -15.76 -7.61 -4.31
CA ARG A 140 -15.55 -9.02 -3.94
C ARG A 140 -15.56 -9.25 -2.44
N TYR A 141 -14.96 -8.36 -1.65
CA TYR A 141 -14.96 -8.52 -0.20
C TYR A 141 -16.35 -8.35 0.41
N ASN A 142 -17.18 -7.47 -0.16
CA ASN A 142 -18.57 -7.31 0.25
C ASN A 142 -19.42 -8.56 -0.07
N ALA A 143 -19.18 -9.21 -1.21
CA ALA A 143 -19.91 -10.41 -1.62
C ALA A 143 -19.57 -11.67 -0.81
N ILE A 144 -18.44 -11.69 -0.08
CA ILE A 144 -18.01 -12.81 0.76
C ILE A 144 -18.51 -12.64 2.21
N SER A 145 -18.92 -11.44 2.60
CA SER A 145 -19.34 -11.09 3.96
C SER A 145 -20.87 -11.07 4.16
N SER A 146 -21.63 -11.50 3.15
CA SER A 146 -23.10 -11.62 3.12
C SER A 146 -23.50 -13.09 3.02
#